data_AF-A0A7C5DHD5-F1
#
_entry.id   AF-A0A7C5DHD5-F1
#
_cell.length_a   1.000
_cell.length_b   1.000
_cell.length_c   1.000
_cell.angle_alpha   90.00
_cell.angle_beta   90.00
_cell.angle_gamma   90.00
#
_symmetry.space_group_name_H-M   'P 1'
#
loop_
_entity.id
_entity.type
_entity.pdbx_description
1 polymer ?
#
loop_
_entity_poly.entity_id
_entity_poly.type
_entity_poly.pdbx_seq_one_letter_code
_entity_poly.pdbx_strand_id
1 'polypeptide(L)'
;MKKIFLLVFILSTFFLNGKIEILEHTRDRLLIKILVQDYNFREDQDFAYIELKNWTIDGEIGAPALPYKLINIAVPPKGKISYRIISEKNHIKYCRLPIQPVPRIIRSGETSDYIFDINED
;
A
#
# COMPACT_ATOMS: atom_id res chain seq x y z
N MET A 1 19.27 -16.13 -33.18
CA MET A 1 18.75 -16.71 -31.92
C MET A 1 19.05 -15.84 -30.69
N LYS A 2 20.28 -15.34 -30.48
CA LYS A 2 20.63 -14.49 -29.32
C LYS A 2 19.76 -13.21 -29.17
N LYS A 3 19.34 -12.58 -30.27
CA LYS A 3 18.50 -11.37 -30.25
C LYS A 3 17.05 -11.63 -29.77
N ILE A 4 16.52 -12.84 -29.98
CA ILE A 4 15.17 -13.22 -29.55
C ILE A 4 15.14 -13.41 -28.03
N PHE A 5 16.19 -14.00 -27.46
CA PHE A 5 16.33 -14.16 -26.01
C PHE A 5 16.37 -12.81 -25.28
N LEU A 6 17.07 -11.83 -25.85
CA LEU A 6 17.14 -10.47 -25.29
C LEU A 6 15.76 -9.79 -25.27
N LEU A 7 14.98 -9.98 -26.35
CA LEU A 7 13.64 -9.41 -26.47
C LEU A 7 12.67 -10.00 -25.43
N VAL A 8 12.72 -11.33 -25.24
CA VAL A 8 11.89 -12.03 -24.24
C VAL A 8 12.27 -11.61 -22.82
N PHE A 9 13.56 -11.39 -22.55
CA PHE A 9 14.03 -10.92 -21.24
C PHE A 9 13.53 -9.49 -20.94
N ILE A 10 13.59 -8.58 -21.90
CA ILE A 10 13.09 -7.20 -21.77
C ILE A 10 11.55 -7.19 -21.62
N LEU A 11 10.82 -8.08 -22.31
CA LEU A 11 9.36 -8.13 -22.20
C LEU A 11 8.89 -8.62 -20.83
N SER A 12 9.67 -9.49 -20.17
CA SER A 12 9.33 -10.04 -18.86
C SER A 12 9.35 -9.01 -17.72
N THR A 13 10.13 -7.93 -17.86
CA THR A 13 10.24 -6.89 -16.82
C THR A 13 9.02 -5.95 -16.78
N PHE A 14 8.18 -5.93 -17.81
CA PHE A 14 6.96 -5.12 -17.86
C PHE A 14 5.82 -5.66 -16.98
N PHE A 15 5.88 -6.91 -16.53
CA PHE A 15 4.80 -7.55 -15.77
C PHE A 15 4.85 -7.32 -14.24
N LEU A 16 5.80 -6.53 -13.73
CA LEU A 16 6.07 -6.48 -12.28
C LEU A 16 5.54 -5.26 -11.49
N ASN A 17 4.71 -4.40 -12.08
CA ASN A 17 4.18 -3.24 -11.34
C ASN A 17 2.76 -3.48 -10.83
N GLY A 18 2.55 -3.29 -9.52
CA GLY A 18 1.22 -3.34 -8.89
C GLY A 18 0.21 -2.47 -9.64
N LYS A 19 -0.97 -3.05 -9.92
CA LYS A 19 -1.93 -2.60 -10.94
C LYS A 19 -2.76 -1.40 -10.48
N ILE A 20 -2.14 -0.23 -10.43
CA ILE A 20 -2.90 1.02 -10.63
C ILE A 20 -3.07 1.16 -12.13
N GLU A 21 -4.31 1.21 -12.59
CA GLU A 21 -4.67 1.30 -13.99
C GLU A 21 -5.46 2.59 -14.21
N ILE A 22 -5.06 3.38 -15.21
CA ILE A 22 -5.84 4.53 -15.66
C ILE A 22 -6.83 4.01 -16.69
N LEU A 23 -8.12 3.99 -16.34
CA LEU A 23 -9.18 3.51 -17.22
C LEU A 23 -9.65 4.61 -18.19
N GLU A 24 -9.64 5.85 -17.74
CA GLU A 24 -10.07 7.00 -18.53
C GLU A 24 -9.30 8.25 -18.10
N HIS A 25 -8.96 9.09 -19.07
CA HIS A 25 -8.31 10.36 -18.82
C HIS A 25 -8.85 11.41 -19.79
N THR A 26 -9.46 12.45 -19.25
CA THR A 26 -9.85 13.68 -19.94
C THR A 26 -9.10 14.86 -19.32
N ARG A 27 -9.35 16.06 -19.84
CA ARG A 27 -8.73 17.29 -19.32
C ARG A 27 -9.09 17.58 -17.85
N ASP A 28 -10.26 17.14 -17.41
CA ASP A 28 -10.87 17.48 -16.13
C ASP A 28 -11.19 16.25 -15.26
N ARG A 29 -11.03 15.04 -15.78
CA ARG A 29 -11.35 13.79 -15.09
C ARG A 29 -10.26 12.74 -15.29
N LEU A 30 -9.94 12.05 -14.21
CA LEU A 30 -9.12 10.85 -14.22
C LEU A 30 -9.90 9.71 -13.55
N LEU A 31 -10.10 8.62 -14.28
CA LEU A 31 -10.69 7.40 -13.74
C LEU A 31 -9.57 6.41 -13.45
N ILE A 32 -9.35 6.14 -12.17
CA ILE A 32 -8.30 5.25 -11.68
C ILE A 32 -8.95 3.98 -11.13
N LYS A 33 -8.43 2.84 -11.52
CA LYS A 33 -8.70 1.55 -10.91
C LYS A 33 -7.51 1.12 -10.07
N ILE A 34 -7.76 0.89 -8.80
CA ILE A 34 -6.76 0.40 -7.85
C ILE A 34 -7.07 -1.07 -7.60
N LEU A 35 -6.15 -1.95 -7.97
CA LEU A 35 -6.24 -3.37 -7.67
C LEU A 35 -5.29 -3.73 -6.53
N VAL A 36 -5.87 -4.17 -5.43
CA VAL A 36 -5.16 -4.76 -4.30
C VAL A 36 -4.96 -6.24 -4.62
N GLN A 37 -3.77 -6.62 -5.06
CA GLN A 37 -3.42 -8.02 -5.38
C GLN A 37 -2.32 -8.50 -4.43
N ASP A 38 -2.36 -9.80 -4.11
CA ASP A 38 -1.29 -10.52 -3.39
C ASP A 38 -0.86 -9.86 -2.08
N TYR A 39 -1.81 -9.70 -1.15
CA TYR A 39 -1.48 -9.35 0.24
C TYR A 39 -1.14 -10.62 1.02
N ASN A 40 -0.12 -10.53 1.87
CA ASN A 40 0.16 -11.55 2.86
C ASN A 40 -0.53 -11.16 4.16
N PHE A 41 -1.23 -12.13 4.75
CA PHE A 41 -1.85 -11.98 6.06
C PHE A 41 -1.32 -13.09 6.95
N ARG A 42 -0.65 -12.71 8.04
CA ARG A 42 -0.16 -13.65 9.05
C ARG A 42 -0.55 -13.19 10.45
N GLU A 43 -0.70 -14.14 11.33
CA GLU A 43 -0.86 -13.93 12.76
C GLU A 43 0.36 -14.55 13.44
N ASP A 44 1.06 -13.78 14.27
CA ASP A 44 2.24 -14.24 14.99
C ASP A 44 2.25 -13.65 16.40
N GLN A 45 2.44 -14.53 17.38
CA GLN A 45 2.43 -14.25 18.82
C GLN A 45 1.23 -13.39 19.24
N ASP A 46 1.45 -12.08 19.33
CA ASP A 46 0.52 -11.12 19.91
C ASP A 46 -0.24 -10.30 18.86
N PHE A 47 0.18 -10.36 17.58
CA PHE A 47 -0.34 -9.47 16.53
C PHE A 47 -0.65 -10.16 15.21
N ALA A 48 -1.57 -9.53 14.47
CA ALA A 48 -1.85 -9.78 13.06
C ALA A 48 -1.11 -8.76 12.18
N TYR A 49 -0.60 -9.23 11.05
CA TYR A 49 0.20 -8.46 10.11
C TYR A 49 -0.44 -8.52 8.72
N ILE A 50 -0.53 -7.36 8.08
CA ILE A 50 -0.97 -7.21 6.69
C ILE A 50 0.19 -6.63 5.91
N GLU A 51 0.70 -7.38 4.94
CA GLU A 51 1.80 -6.94 4.10
C GLU A 51 1.38 -6.89 2.65
N LEU A 52 1.61 -5.74 2.02
CA LEU A 52 1.46 -5.55 0.59
C LEU A 52 2.80 -5.10 0.01
N LYS A 53 3.30 -5.83 -0.98
CA LYS A 53 4.58 -5.52 -1.61
C LYS A 53 4.52 -4.14 -2.27
N ASN A 54 5.51 -3.28 -2.00
CA ASN A 54 5.61 -1.90 -2.51
C ASN A 54 4.51 -0.96 -2.02
N TRP A 55 3.91 -1.25 -0.87
CA TRP A 55 3.00 -0.33 -0.16
C TRP A 55 3.71 0.22 1.07
N THR A 56 3.27 1.39 1.51
CA THR A 56 3.83 2.07 2.68
C THR A 56 3.00 1.70 3.91
N ILE A 57 3.68 1.59 5.05
CA ILE A 57 3.05 1.54 6.36
C ILE A 57 3.50 2.80 7.08
N ASP A 58 2.53 3.61 7.45
CA ASP A 58 2.69 4.88 8.16
C ASP A 58 1.38 5.14 8.90
N GLY A 59 1.44 5.91 9.96
CA GLY A 59 0.29 6.18 10.80
C GLY A 59 0.69 6.74 12.14
N GLU A 60 -0.31 7.05 12.95
CA GLU A 60 -0.09 7.51 14.30
C GLU A 60 0.45 6.37 15.17
N ILE A 61 1.42 6.68 16.02
CA ILE A 61 2.01 5.71 16.96
C ILE A 61 0.87 5.08 17.77
N GLY A 62 0.84 3.75 17.81
CA GLY A 62 -0.18 2.97 18.50
C GLY A 62 -1.44 2.65 17.70
N ALA A 63 -1.66 3.32 16.56
CA ALA A 63 -2.75 2.97 15.65
C ALA A 63 -2.41 1.71 14.83
N PRO A 64 -3.41 0.97 14.30
CA PRO A 64 -3.18 -0.18 13.43
C PRO A 64 -2.30 0.16 12.22
N ALA A 65 -1.22 -0.60 12.04
CA ALA A 65 -0.27 -0.46 10.95
C ALA A 65 -0.87 -1.00 9.63
N LEU A 66 -1.78 -0.24 9.03
CA LEU A 66 -2.45 -0.59 7.79
C LEU A 66 -1.66 -0.11 6.57
N PRO A 67 -1.33 -0.99 5.60
CA PRO A 67 -0.66 -0.56 4.39
C PRO A 67 -1.54 0.33 3.51
N TYR A 68 -0.94 1.39 2.96
CA TYR A 68 -1.58 2.28 2.00
C TYR A 68 -0.63 2.60 0.84
N LYS A 69 -1.18 3.22 -0.21
CA LYS A 69 -0.43 3.63 -1.38
C LYS A 69 -0.72 5.08 -1.72
N LEU A 70 0.33 5.88 -1.81
CA LEU A 70 0.25 7.27 -2.27
C LEU A 70 0.25 7.32 -3.79
N ILE A 71 -0.66 8.11 -4.34
CA ILE A 71 -0.75 8.39 -5.77
C ILE A 71 -0.63 9.89 -5.95
N ASN A 72 0.45 10.33 -6.59
CA ASN A 72 0.67 11.73 -6.91
C ASN A 72 -0.03 12.08 -8.22
N ILE A 73 -0.89 13.10 -8.20
CA ILE A 73 -1.65 13.56 -9.37
C ILE A 73 -1.28 15.01 -9.64
N ALA A 74 -0.95 15.34 -10.89
CA ALA A 74 -0.67 16.71 -11.30
C ALA A 74 -1.97 17.52 -11.38
N VAL A 75 -1.97 18.70 -10.78
CA VAL A 75 -3.14 19.60 -10.72
C VAL A 75 -2.80 20.90 -11.42
N PRO A 76 -3.66 21.40 -12.34
CA PRO A 76 -3.45 22.70 -12.96
C PRO A 76 -3.40 23.84 -11.92
N PRO A 77 -2.70 24.95 -12.21
CA PRO A 77 -2.73 26.14 -11.36
C PRO A 77 -4.17 26.62 -11.13
N LYS A 78 -4.53 26.92 -9.87
CA LYS A 78 -5.90 27.24 -9.43
C LYS A 78 -6.94 26.11 -9.60
N GLY A 79 -6.52 24.92 -10.00
CA GLY A 79 -7.38 23.74 -10.05
C GLY A 79 -7.81 23.32 -8.65
N LYS A 80 -9.01 22.76 -8.55
CA LYS A 80 -9.50 22.08 -7.35
C LYS A 80 -9.75 20.62 -7.71
N ILE A 81 -9.32 19.72 -6.84
CA ILE A 81 -9.61 18.29 -7.00
C ILE A 81 -10.77 17.92 -6.08
N SER A 82 -11.63 17.05 -6.57
CA SER A 82 -12.49 16.22 -5.74
C SER A 82 -12.35 14.77 -6.21
N TYR A 83 -12.54 13.82 -5.30
CA TYR A 83 -12.51 12.40 -5.65
C TYR A 83 -13.80 11.74 -5.17
N ARG A 84 -14.17 10.65 -5.85
CA ARG A 84 -15.31 9.82 -5.47
C ARG A 84 -15.00 8.37 -5.84
N ILE A 85 -15.34 7.45 -4.94
CA ILE A 85 -15.30 6.01 -5.21
C ILE A 85 -16.53 5.66 -6.05
N ILE A 86 -16.32 5.21 -7.28
CA ILE A 86 -17.40 4.88 -8.23
C ILE A 86 -17.81 3.41 -8.11
N SER A 87 -16.85 2.53 -7.85
CA SER A 87 -17.06 1.10 -7.67
C SER A 87 -16.05 0.58 -6.68
N GLU A 88 -16.49 -0.34 -5.84
CA GLU A 88 -15.67 -1.00 -4.83
C GLU A 88 -16.03 -2.49 -4.78
N LYS A 89 -15.03 -3.33 -4.52
CA LYS A 89 -15.24 -4.74 -4.21
C LYS A 89 -14.55 -5.04 -2.89
N ASN A 90 -15.35 -5.31 -1.86
CA ASN A 90 -14.87 -5.56 -0.52
C ASN A 90 -14.65 -7.05 -0.27
N HIS A 91 -13.64 -7.34 0.53
CA HIS A 91 -13.39 -8.66 1.10
C HIS A 91 -13.17 -8.48 2.60
N ILE A 92 -13.92 -9.22 3.41
CA ILE A 92 -13.77 -9.20 4.87
C ILE A 92 -12.99 -10.45 5.29
N LYS A 93 -11.96 -10.24 6.10
CA LYS A 93 -11.23 -11.33 6.75
C LYS A 93 -11.19 -11.04 8.24
N TYR A 94 -11.68 -11.99 9.04
CA TYR A 94 -11.62 -11.90 10.49
C TYR A 94 -10.23 -12.33 10.96
N CYS A 95 -9.69 -11.61 11.95
CA CYS A 95 -8.44 -11.92 12.62
C CYS A 95 -8.73 -12.20 14.10
N ARG A 96 -7.92 -13.07 14.71
CA ARG A 96 -8.04 -13.42 16.14
C ARG A 96 -7.23 -12.46 17.01
N LEU A 97 -6.13 -11.95 16.46
CA LEU A 97 -5.20 -11.03 17.12
C LEU A 97 -5.43 -9.60 16.59
N PRO A 98 -5.14 -8.57 17.41
CA PRO A 98 -5.18 -7.19 16.94
C PRO A 98 -4.15 -6.97 15.82
N ILE A 99 -4.43 -6.06 14.90
CA ILE A 99 -3.44 -5.63 13.91
C ILE A 99 -2.27 -4.95 14.65
N GLN A 100 -1.04 -5.27 14.26
CA GLN A 100 0.17 -4.67 14.85
C GLN A 100 0.05 -3.13 14.88
N PRO A 101 0.34 -2.47 16.01
CA PRO A 101 0.36 -1.02 16.08
C PRO A 101 1.61 -0.44 15.42
N VAL A 102 1.52 0.80 14.93
CA VAL A 102 2.71 1.56 14.51
C VAL A 102 3.63 1.76 15.71
N PRO A 103 4.89 1.30 15.66
CA PRO A 103 5.77 1.32 16.83
C PRO A 103 6.24 2.72 17.19
N ARG A 104 6.45 2.93 18.48
CA ARG A 104 7.26 4.03 18.98
C ARG A 104 8.73 3.65 18.94
N ILE A 105 9.53 4.45 18.26
CA ILE A 105 10.98 4.24 18.13
C ILE A 105 11.69 5.00 19.25
N ILE A 106 12.42 4.30 20.11
CA ILE A 106 13.17 4.88 21.22
C ILE A 106 14.66 4.61 21.01
N ARG A 107 15.50 5.63 21.23
CA ARG A 107 16.94 5.47 21.12
C ARG A 107 17.49 4.69 22.32
N SER A 108 18.20 3.60 22.03
CA SER A 108 18.79 2.71 23.03
C SER A 108 20.26 2.49 22.71
N GLY A 109 21.10 3.37 23.26
CA GLY A 109 22.54 3.41 22.98
C GLY A 109 22.84 3.70 21.50
N GLU A 110 23.51 2.75 20.84
CA GLU A 110 23.86 2.80 19.40
C GLU A 110 22.72 2.33 18.48
N THR A 111 21.68 1.70 19.04
CA THR A 111 20.55 1.13 18.31
C THR A 111 19.22 1.82 18.66
N SER A 112 18.13 1.39 18.02
CA SER A 112 16.78 1.84 18.35
C SER A 112 15.90 0.66 18.73
N ASP A 113 15.16 0.82 19.82
CA ASP A 113 14.16 -0.14 20.27
C ASP A 113 12.79 0.25 19.71
N TYR A 114 11.97 -0.75 19.38
CA TYR A 114 10.63 -0.57 18.85
C TYR A 114 9.62 -1.05 19.91
N ILE A 115 8.80 -0.13 20.40
CA ILE A 115 7.74 -0.43 21.38
C ILE A 115 6.39 -0.42 20.69
N PHE A 116 5.65 -1.52 20.83
CA PHE A 116 4.35 -1.77 20.19
C PHE A 116 3.22 -1.63 21.21
N ASP A 117 2.92 -0.38 21.59
CA ASP A 117 1.80 -0.05 22.48
C ASP A 117 0.53 0.12 21.62
N ILE A 118 -0.62 -0.47 22.01
CA ILE A 118 -1.90 -0.23 21.31
C ILE A 118 -2.51 1.07 21.85
N ASN A 119 -2.94 1.97 20.96
CA ASN A 119 -3.75 3.10 21.38
C ASN A 119 -5.21 2.63 21.56
N GLU A 120 -5.70 2.65 22.80
CA GLU A 120 -7.07 2.22 23.15
C GLU A 120 -8.11 3.37 23.08
N ASP A 121 -7.67 4.59 22.76
CA ASP A 121 -8.52 5.79 22.67
C ASP A 121 -9.38 5.85 21.38
#